data_AF-A0A965YAN2-F1
#
_entry.id   AF-A0A965YAN2-F1
#
_cell.length_a   1.000
_cell.length_b   1.000
_cell.length_c   1.000
_cell.angle_alpha   90.00
_cell.angle_beta   90.00
_cell.angle_gamma   90.00
#
_symmetry.space_group_name_H-M   'P 1'
#
loop_
_entity.id
_entity.type
_entity.pdbx_description
1 polymer ?
#
loop_
_entity_poly.entity_id
_entity_poly.type
_entity_poly.pdbx_seq_one_letter_code
_entity_poly.pdbx_strand_id
1 'polypeptide(L)'
;HGAYKDGRPLLTVKMEPAFSELLRARYAGDIIPGYYTDKNHWSSLFLDGDVPGDVARAMLDNGYQTTLETLPKKTQTLITGE
;
A
#
# COMPACT_ATOMS: atom_id res chain seq x y z
N HIS A 1 -1.17 3.37 11.47
CA HIS A 1 -2.56 2.91 11.28
C HIS A 1 -3.47 4.11 11.45
N GLY A 2 -4.43 4.32 10.55
CA GLY A 2 -5.42 5.39 10.65
C GLY A 2 -6.82 4.79 10.78
N ALA A 3 -7.81 5.60 11.17
CA ALA A 3 -9.22 5.23 11.09
C ALA A 3 -9.87 6.06 9.98
N TYR A 4 -10.71 5.44 9.16
CA TYR A 4 -11.53 6.16 8.18
C TYR A 4 -12.59 6.98 8.92
N LYS A 5 -13.32 7.86 8.21
CA LYS A 5 -14.27 8.80 8.83
C LYS A 5 -15.37 8.13 9.69
N ASP A 6 -15.62 6.85 9.45
CA ASP A 6 -16.59 6.00 10.15
C ASP A 6 -15.97 5.12 11.25
N GLY A 7 -14.67 5.26 11.52
CA GLY A 7 -13.94 4.47 12.52
C GLY A 7 -13.36 3.15 11.98
N ARG A 8 -13.54 2.82 10.71
CA ARG A 8 -13.02 1.58 10.13
C ARG A 8 -11.48 1.57 10.10
N PRO A 9 -10.84 0.46 10.48
CA PRO A 9 -9.39 0.36 10.47
C PRO A 9 -8.85 0.32 9.02
N LEU A 10 -7.83 1.14 8.75
CA LEU A 10 -7.19 1.16 7.43
C LEU A 10 -5.66 1.09 7.52
N LEU A 11 -5.09 0.49 6.48
CA LEU A 11 -3.67 0.43 6.20
C LEU A 11 -3.38 1.18 4.91
N THR A 12 -2.62 2.27 4.98
CA THR A 12 -2.19 3.04 3.81
C THR A 12 -0.77 2.64 3.42
N VAL A 13 -0.59 2.28 2.14
CA VAL A 13 0.68 1.79 1.59
C VAL A 13 1.02 2.57 0.33
N LYS A 14 2.28 2.99 0.19
CA LYS A 14 2.80 3.55 -1.05
C LYS A 14 2.97 2.43 -2.05
N MET A 15 2.56 2.61 -3.29
CA MET A 15 2.68 1.59 -4.32
C MET A 15 2.97 2.24 -5.67
N GLU A 16 3.39 1.42 -6.63
CA GLU A 16 3.46 1.83 -8.02
C GLU A 16 2.06 2.27 -8.52
N PRO A 17 1.93 3.40 -9.25
CA PRO A 17 0.63 3.89 -9.70
C PRO A 17 -0.20 2.87 -10.49
N ALA A 18 0.41 2.12 -11.41
CA ALA A 18 -0.28 1.13 -12.23
C ALA A 18 -0.82 -0.05 -11.39
N PHE A 19 -0.01 -0.56 -10.44
CA PHE A 19 -0.43 -1.61 -9.52
C PHE A 19 -1.56 -1.12 -8.59
N SER A 20 -1.44 0.12 -8.13
CA SER A 20 -2.45 0.79 -7.32
C SER A 20 -3.79 0.94 -8.03
N GLU A 21 -3.79 1.34 -9.30
CA GLU A 21 -5.00 1.47 -10.12
C GLU A 21 -5.69 0.12 -10.33
N LEU A 22 -4.91 -0.91 -10.68
CA LEU A 22 -5.42 -2.28 -10.86
C LEU A 22 -6.15 -2.79 -9.61
N LEU A 23 -5.55 -2.63 -8.43
CA LEU A 23 -6.12 -3.13 -7.18
C LEU A 23 -7.38 -2.37 -6.79
N ARG A 24 -7.42 -1.04 -6.96
CA ARG A 24 -8.63 -0.24 -6.71
C ARG A 24 -9.77 -0.62 -7.64
N ALA A 25 -9.47 -0.93 -8.91
CA ALA A 25 -10.47 -1.36 -9.87
C ALA A 25 -11.05 -2.74 -9.50
N ARG A 26 -10.21 -3.65 -8.99
CA ARG A 26 -10.61 -5.02 -8.64
C ARG A 26 -11.32 -5.12 -7.28
N TYR A 27 -10.89 -4.35 -6.29
CA TYR A 27 -11.42 -4.37 -4.92
C TYR A 27 -12.06 -3.03 -4.55
N ALA A 28 -12.90 -2.53 -5.47
CA ALA A 28 -13.57 -1.25 -5.31
C ALA A 28 -14.42 -1.24 -4.03
N GLY A 29 -14.15 -0.29 -3.14
CA GLY A 29 -14.83 -0.17 -1.83
C GLY A 29 -13.99 -0.64 -0.65
N ASP A 30 -13.10 -1.61 -0.86
CA ASP A 30 -12.18 -2.11 0.17
C ASP A 30 -10.75 -1.60 -0.01
N ILE A 31 -10.35 -1.29 -1.25
CA ILE A 31 -9.13 -0.57 -1.56
C ILE A 31 -9.50 0.78 -2.16
N ILE A 32 -9.16 1.85 -1.47
CA ILE A 32 -9.49 3.23 -1.85
C ILE A 32 -8.22 4.04 -2.13
N PRO A 33 -8.33 5.19 -2.84
CA PRO A 33 -7.23 6.12 -2.94
C PRO A 33 -6.72 6.55 -1.56
N GLY A 34 -5.40 6.71 -1.44
CA GLY A 34 -4.72 6.93 -0.17
C GLY A 34 -5.39 8.00 0.69
N TYR A 35 -5.87 7.56 1.85
CA TYR A 35 -6.57 8.41 2.80
C TYR A 35 -5.55 9.37 3.46
N TYR A 36 -5.78 10.68 3.32
CA TYR A 36 -4.90 11.79 3.70
C TYR A 36 -3.56 11.92 2.95
N THR A 37 -3.34 11.21 1.84
CA THR A 37 -2.06 11.20 1.13
C THR A 37 -2.21 11.54 -0.36
N ASP A 38 -1.10 11.59 -1.09
CA ASP A 38 -1.13 11.66 -2.57
C ASP A 38 -1.83 10.41 -3.13
N LYS A 39 -2.99 10.64 -3.76
CA LYS A 39 -3.89 9.59 -4.26
C LYS A 39 -3.33 8.86 -5.47
N ASN A 40 -2.28 9.36 -6.11
CA ASN A 40 -1.64 8.70 -7.25
C ASN A 40 -0.67 7.61 -6.81
N HIS A 41 0.02 7.81 -5.68
CA HIS A 41 1.11 6.93 -5.22
C HIS A 41 0.75 6.08 -4.00
N TRP A 42 -0.36 6.35 -3.33
CA TRP A 42 -0.73 5.68 -2.09
C TRP A 42 -2.14 5.13 -2.19
N SER A 43 -2.37 3.90 -1.74
CA SER A 43 -3.71 3.34 -1.54
C SER A 43 -3.93 2.94 -0.09
N SER A 44 -5.19 3.00 0.33
CA SER A 44 -5.62 2.52 1.63
C SER A 44 -6.45 1.25 1.48
N LEU A 45 -6.06 0.21 2.20
CA LEU A 45 -6.80 -1.04 2.36
C LEU A 45 -7.60 -0.96 3.66
N PHE A 46 -8.89 -1.25 3.60
CA PHE A 46 -9.71 -1.52 4.77
C PHE A 46 -9.39 -2.91 5.32
N LEU A 47 -9.01 -2.98 6.60
CA LEU A 47 -8.59 -4.23 7.24
C LEU A 47 -9.77 -5.13 7.64
N ASP A 48 -10.98 -4.59 7.60
CA ASP A 48 -12.25 -5.28 7.81
C ASP A 48 -13.00 -5.57 6.49
N GLY A 49 -12.37 -5.32 5.34
CA GLY A 49 -12.92 -5.56 4.00
C GLY A 49 -12.71 -6.99 3.50
N ASP A 50 -13.21 -7.29 2.29
CA ASP A 50 -13.14 -8.62 1.67
C ASP A 50 -11.97 -8.74 0.68
N VAL A 51 -10.77 -8.38 1.14
CA VAL A 51 -9.54 -8.50 0.34
C VAL A 51 -8.77 -9.75 0.76
N PRO A 52 -8.49 -10.67 -0.17
CA PRO A 52 -7.69 -11.85 0.11
C PRO A 52 -6.31 -11.51 0.73
N GLY A 53 -5.87 -12.33 1.70
CA GLY A 53 -4.64 -12.05 2.44
C GLY A 53 -3.37 -12.06 1.57
N ASP A 54 -3.35 -12.83 0.49
CA ASP A 54 -2.29 -12.82 -0.53
C ASP A 54 -2.22 -11.49 -1.28
N VAL A 55 -3.37 -10.87 -1.58
CA VAL A 55 -3.45 -9.55 -2.20
C VAL A 55 -2.96 -8.48 -1.23
N ALA A 56 -3.39 -8.53 0.04
CA ALA A 56 -2.90 -7.61 1.06
C ALA A 56 -1.38 -7.73 1.24
N ARG A 57 -0.83 -8.95 1.16
CA ARG A 57 0.60 -9.18 1.19
C ARG A 57 1.30 -8.64 -0.07
N ALA A 58 0.73 -8.82 -1.25
CA ALA A 58 1.26 -8.26 -2.49
C ALA A 58 1.32 -6.72 -2.45
N MET A 59 0.33 -6.06 -1.83
CA MET A 59 0.37 -4.61 -1.58
C MET A 59 1.57 -4.21 -0.71
N LEU A 60 1.79 -4.94 0.39
CA LEU A 60 2.91 -4.69 1.30
C LEU A 60 4.27 -4.91 0.62
N ASP A 61 4.40 -6.00 -0.14
CA ASP A 61 5.62 -6.32 -0.87
C ASP A 61 5.94 -5.25 -1.92
N ASN A 62 4.93 -4.79 -2.68
CA ASN A 62 5.10 -3.71 -3.65
C ASN A 62 5.50 -2.40 -2.98
N GLY A 63 4.90 -2.07 -1.83
CA GLY A 63 5.25 -0.87 -1.11
C GLY A 63 6.64 -0.91 -0.49
N TYR A 64 7.04 -2.06 0.05
CA TYR A 64 8.40 -2.29 0.52
C TYR A 64 9.42 -2.10 -0.62
N GLN A 65 9.20 -2.75 -1.77
CA GLN A 65 10.07 -2.61 -2.93
C GLN A 65 10.16 -1.17 -3.43
N THR A 66 9.02 -0.51 -3.63
CA THR A 66 8.96 0.88 -4.10
C THR A 66 9.68 1.83 -3.12
N THR A 67 9.55 1.60 -1.81
CA THR A 67 10.29 2.39 -0.82
C THR A 67 11.78 2.07 -0.85
N LEU A 68 12.16 0.80 -0.88
CA LEU A 68 13.56 0.36 -0.92
C LEU A 68 14.30 0.96 -2.13
N GLU A 69 13.68 0.91 -3.32
CA GLU A 69 14.24 1.45 -4.56
C GLU A 69 14.50 2.97 -4.50
N THR A 70 13.72 3.71 -3.70
CA THR A 70 13.94 5.16 -3.52
C THR A 70 15.09 5.49 -2.57
N LEU A 71 15.59 4.52 -1.79
CA LEU A 71 16.69 4.74 -0.86
C LEU A 71 18.05 4.68 -1.57
N PRO A 72 19.10 5.33 -1.03
CA PRO A 72 20.46 5.19 -1.55
C PRO A 72 20.95 3.74 -1.49
N LYS A 73 21.76 3.31 -2.46
CA LYS A 73 22.32 1.92 -2.53
C LYS A 73 22.97 1.46 -1.22
N LYS A 74 23.70 2.34 -0.53
CA LYS A 74 24.32 2.05 0.77
C LYS A 74 23.28 1.67 1.83
N THR A 75 22.16 2.37 1.85
CA THR A 75 21.04 2.10 2.77
C THR A 75 20.30 0.83 2.38
N GLN A 76 20.09 0.60 1.08
CA GLN A 76 19.48 -0.65 0.59
C GLN A 76 20.29 -1.87 1.06
N THR A 77 21.59 -1.85 0.83
CA THR A 77 22.54 -2.91 1.22
C THR A 77 22.48 -3.19 2.73
N LEU A 78 22.45 -2.13 3.55
CA LEU A 78 22.31 -2.24 5.01
C LEU A 78 20.98 -2.91 5.44
N ILE A 79 19.88 -2.62 4.74
CA ILE A 79 18.55 -3.17 5.03
C ILE A 79 18.45 -4.63 4.55
N THR A 80 19.05 -4.97 3.41
CA THR A 80 19.02 -6.32 2.83
C THR A 80 20.04 -7.28 3.47
N GLY A 81 21.07 -6.74 4.14
CA GLY A 81 22.11 -7.53 4.80
C GLY A 81 23.16 -8.11 3.83
N GLU A 82 23.23 -7.57 2.61
CA GLU A 82 24.32 -7.81 1.65
C GLU A 82 25.57 -6.97 1.98
#